data_AF-A0A873A586-F1
#
_entry.id   AF-A0A873A586-F1
#
_cell.length_a   1.000
_cell.length_b   1.000
_cell.length_c   1.000
_cell.angle_alpha   90.00
_cell.angle_beta   90.00
_cell.angle_gamma   90.00
#
_symmetry.space_group_name_H-M   'P 1'
#
loop_
_entity.id
_entity.type
_entity.pdbx_description
1 polymer ?
#
loop_
_entity_poly.entity_id
_entity_poly.type
_entity_poly.pdbx_seq_one_letter_code
_entity_poly.pdbx_strand_id
1 'polypeptide(L)'
;NLGILFMLAMSSLAVYSILWSGWASNSKYALIGALRAVAQTISYEVTLAIILLSVLLMSGSFTLSTLIITQEYLWLIFPSWPLAMMWFISTLAETNRAPFDLAEGESEL
;
A
#
# COMPACT_ATOMS: atom_id res chain seq x y z
N ASN A 1 2.16 18.85 9.27
CA ASN A 1 0.69 18.74 9.28
C ASN A 1 0.12 17.68 8.34
N LEU A 2 0.70 17.42 7.17
CA LEU A 2 0.16 16.43 6.21
C LEU A 2 0.99 15.14 6.17
N GLY A 3 1.31 14.58 7.34
CA GLY A 3 2.24 13.44 7.44
C GLY A 3 1.73 12.19 6.73
N ILE A 4 0.42 11.93 6.80
CA ILE A 4 -0.18 10.73 6.21
C ILE A 4 -0.27 10.84 4.68
N LEU A 5 -0.60 12.02 4.15
CA LEU A 5 -0.57 12.26 2.71
C LEU A 5 0.85 12.14 2.15
N PHE A 6 1.86 12.57 2.91
CA PHE A 6 3.25 12.40 2.51
C PHE A 6 3.66 10.91 2.41
N MET A 7 3.24 10.07 3.37
CA MET A 7 3.49 8.63 3.30
C MET A 7 2.86 8.01 2.05
N LEU A 8 1.62 8.39 1.73
CA LEU A 8 0.90 7.91 0.55
C LEU A 8 1.52 8.42 -0.76
N ALA A 9 2.04 9.65 -0.78
CA ALA A 9 2.79 10.15 -1.93
C ALA A 9 4.10 9.36 -2.15
N MET A 10 4.81 9.03 -1.07
CA MET A 10 6.05 8.25 -1.18
C MET A 10 5.81 6.80 -1.59
N SER A 11 4.70 6.17 -1.19
CA SER A 11 4.32 4.84 -1.70
C SER A 11 4.05 4.85 -3.20
N SER A 12 3.32 5.86 -3.69
CA SER A 12 3.03 5.99 -5.13
C SER A 12 4.29 6.11 -5.98
N LEU A 13 5.35 6.69 -5.41
CA LEU A 13 6.63 6.85 -6.09
C LEU A 13 7.41 5.53 -6.23
N ALA A 14 7.19 4.57 -5.32
CA ALA A 14 7.87 3.27 -5.34
C ALA A 14 7.51 2.46 -6.60
N VAL A 15 6.28 2.62 -7.12
CA VAL A 15 5.79 1.94 -8.33
C VAL A 15 6.65 2.25 -9.56
N TYR A 16 7.18 3.48 -9.66
CA TYR A 16 8.04 3.86 -10.78
C TYR A 16 9.37 3.10 -10.79
N SER A 17 9.90 2.75 -9.61
CA SER A 17 11.15 1.98 -9.52
C SER A 17 11.00 0.57 -10.11
N ILE A 18 9.83 -0.05 -9.91
CA ILE A 18 9.48 -1.38 -10.45
C ILE A 18 9.32 -1.31 -11.98
N LEU A 19 8.67 -0.25 -12.47
CA LEU A 19 8.51 -0.04 -13.91
C LEU A 19 9.87 0.16 -14.60
N TRP A 20 10.73 0.99 -14.04
CA TRP A 20 12.05 1.29 -14.61
C TRP A 20 12.97 0.07 -14.59
N SER A 21 12.97 -0.74 -13.52
CA SER A 21 13.79 -1.96 -13.47
C SER A 21 13.34 -2.99 -14.51
N GLY A 22 12.02 -3.18 -14.66
CA GLY A 22 11.44 -4.06 -15.69
C GLY A 22 11.81 -3.63 -17.10
N TRP A 23 11.71 -2.33 -17.40
CA TRP A 23 12.04 -1.78 -18.72
C TRP A 23 13.54 -1.82 -19.02
N ALA A 24 14.39 -1.49 -18.04
CA ALA A 24 15.85 -1.50 -18.18
C ALA A 24 16.42 -2.92 -18.43
N SER A 25 15.73 -3.97 -17.98
CA SER A 25 16.17 -5.37 -18.15
C SER A 25 16.19 -5.85 -19.61
N ASN A 26 15.56 -5.12 -20.53
CA ASN A 26 15.49 -5.42 -21.97
C ASN A 26 15.04 -6.87 -22.30
N SER A 27 14.25 -7.49 -21.42
CA SER A 27 13.64 -8.80 -21.66
C SER A 27 12.12 -8.69 -21.62
N LYS A 28 11.45 -9.37 -22.57
CA LYS A 28 9.99 -9.27 -22.72
C LYS A 28 9.25 -9.84 -21.52
N TYR A 29 9.76 -10.91 -20.93
CA TYR A 29 9.18 -11.56 -19.75
C TYR A 29 9.31 -10.71 -18.49
N ALA A 30 10.49 -10.13 -18.22
CA ALA A 30 10.65 -9.24 -17.08
C ALA A 30 9.81 -7.96 -17.21
N LEU A 31 9.62 -7.43 -18.43
CA LEU A 31 8.72 -6.31 -18.65
C LEU A 31 7.25 -6.67 -18.33
N ILE A 32 6.79 -7.87 -18.73
CA ILE A 32 5.44 -8.35 -18.42
C ILE A 32 5.26 -8.58 -16.91
N GLY A 33 6.26 -9.16 -16.24
CA GLY A 33 6.26 -9.33 -14.78
C GLY A 33 6.20 -7.98 -14.04
N ALA A 34 7.00 -7.01 -14.47
CA ALA A 34 6.98 -5.66 -13.92
C ALA A 34 5.63 -4.96 -14.14
N LEU A 35 5.01 -5.10 -15.32
CA LEU A 35 3.68 -4.53 -15.58
C LEU A 35 2.60 -5.15 -14.69
N ARG A 36 2.70 -6.44 -14.36
CA ARG A 36 1.79 -7.11 -13.43
C ARG A 36 1.96 -6.61 -12.00
N ALA A 37 3.21 -6.48 -11.54
CA ALA A 37 3.53 -5.89 -10.24
C ALA A 37 3.01 -4.45 -10.12
N VAL A 38 3.18 -3.65 -11.18
CA VAL A 38 2.69 -2.27 -11.25
C VAL A 38 1.15 -2.23 -11.20
N ALA A 39 0.47 -3.08 -11.97
CA ALA A 39 -0.99 -3.14 -11.94
C ALA A 39 -1.53 -3.55 -10.55
N GLN A 40 -0.86 -4.49 -9.89
CA GLN A 40 -1.20 -4.92 -8.53
C GLN A 40 -1.00 -3.78 -7.52
N THR A 41 0.19 -3.19 -7.48
CA THR A 41 0.53 -2.12 -6.52
C THR A 41 -0.42 -0.93 -6.64
N ILE A 42 -0.72 -0.45 -7.85
CA ILE A 42 -1.68 0.65 -8.08
C ILE A 42 -3.09 0.27 -7.62
N SER A 43 -3.54 -0.96 -7.88
CA SER A 43 -4.89 -1.41 -7.49
C SER A 43 -5.06 -1.41 -5.96
N TYR A 44 -4.05 -1.89 -5.24
CA TYR A 44 -4.07 -1.93 -3.77
C TYR A 44 -3.82 -0.56 -3.15
N GLU A 45 -3.04 0.32 -3.80
CA GLU A 45 -2.82 1.70 -3.35
C GLU A 45 -4.13 2.50 -3.26
N VAL A 46 -5.05 2.33 -4.23
CA VAL A 46 -6.36 2.99 -4.17
C VAL A 46 -7.17 2.52 -2.96
N THR A 47 -7.18 1.20 -2.68
CA THR A 47 -7.88 0.65 -1.50
C THR A 47 -7.25 1.15 -0.20
N LEU A 48 -5.92 1.23 -0.17
CA LEU A 48 -5.13 1.72 0.95
C LEU A 48 -5.45 3.18 1.25
N ALA A 49 -5.56 4.04 0.23
CA ALA A 49 -5.97 5.43 0.37
C ALA A 49 -7.37 5.59 0.99
N ILE A 50 -8.34 4.77 0.54
CA ILE A 50 -9.71 4.82 1.05
C ILE A 50 -9.79 4.32 2.51
N ILE A 51 -9.05 3.26 2.85
CA ILE A 51 -8.99 2.76 4.23
C ILE A 51 -8.33 3.81 5.15
N LEU A 52 -7.22 4.43 4.73
CA LEU A 52 -6.62 5.54 5.48
C LEU A 52 -7.59 6.69 5.66
N LEU A 53 -8.32 7.08 4.61
CA LEU A 53 -9.32 8.14 4.72
C LEU A 53 -10.39 7.80 5.77
N SER A 54 -10.86 6.56 5.81
CA SER A 54 -11.86 6.13 6.81
C SER A 54 -11.34 6.21 8.26
N VAL A 55 -10.08 5.84 8.49
CA VAL A 55 -9.40 5.97 9.79
C VAL A 55 -9.19 7.44 10.16
N LEU A 56 -8.85 8.25 9.17
CA LEU A 56 -8.61 9.68 9.34
C LEU A 56 -9.87 10.44 9.74
N LEU A 57 -11.05 10.03 9.26
CA LEU A 57 -12.33 10.59 9.69
C LEU A 57 -12.56 10.45 11.20
N MET A 58 -12.04 9.37 11.82
CA MET A 58 -12.12 9.20 13.28
C MET A 58 -11.12 10.10 14.03
N SER A 59 -9.97 10.41 13.42
CA SER A 59 -8.92 11.23 14.03
C SER A 59 -9.09 12.75 13.83
N GLY A 60 -9.84 13.16 12.79
CA GLY A 60 -10.10 14.56 12.43
C GLY A 60 -8.93 15.33 11.80
N SER A 61 -7.76 14.72 11.58
CA SER A 61 -6.57 15.43 11.06
C SER A 61 -5.56 14.49 10.38
N PHE A 62 -4.75 15.02 9.46
CA PHE A 62 -3.76 14.25 8.68
C PHE A 62 -2.38 14.10 9.34
N THR A 63 -2.27 14.47 10.61
CA THR A 63 -1.04 14.39 11.41
C THR A 63 -0.89 13.04 12.09
N LEU A 64 0.31 12.46 12.05
CA LEU A 64 0.58 11.21 12.79
C LEU A 64 0.53 11.41 14.31
N SER A 65 0.88 12.60 14.81
CA SER A 65 0.83 12.92 16.24
C SER A 65 -0.59 12.92 16.80
N THR A 66 -1.57 13.41 16.03
CA THR A 66 -2.98 13.41 16.47
C THR A 66 -3.58 12.01 16.44
N LEU A 67 -3.13 11.12 15.54
CA LEU A 67 -3.50 9.71 15.59
C LEU A 67 -3.09 9.04 16.91
N ILE A 68 -1.90 9.37 17.45
CA ILE A 68 -1.45 8.84 18.75
C ILE A 68 -2.38 9.33 19.86
N ILE A 69 -2.71 10.62 19.88
CA ILE A 69 -3.63 11.21 20.87
C ILE A 69 -5.02 10.57 20.78
N THR A 70 -5.52 10.30 19.57
CA THR A 70 -6.84 9.66 19.39
C THR A 70 -6.90 8.22 19.91
N GLN A 71 -5.75 7.57 20.09
CA GLN A 71 -5.63 6.21 20.56
C GLN A 71 -5.35 6.10 22.07
N GLU A 72 -5.32 7.21 22.82
CA GLU A 72 -5.01 7.21 24.26
C GLU A 72 -5.97 6.36 25.09
N TYR A 73 -7.27 6.45 24.82
CA TYR A 73 -8.31 5.76 25.60
C TYR A 73 -8.57 4.34 25.11
N LEU A 74 -8.62 4.16 23.79
CA LEU A 74 -8.90 2.88 23.13
C LEU A 74 -8.09 2.81 21.84
N TRP A 75 -7.50 1.64 21.58
CA TRP A 75 -6.83 1.41 20.30
C TRP A 75 -7.85 1.42 19.16
N LEU A 76 -7.50 2.09 18.07
CA LEU A 76 -8.37 2.26 16.92
C LEU A 76 -8.74 0.92 16.25
N ILE A 77 -7.96 -0.14 16.51
CA ILE A 77 -8.22 -1.49 16.00
C ILE A 77 -9.52 -2.08 16.53
N PHE A 78 -9.96 -1.72 17.75
CA PHE A 78 -11.21 -2.24 18.32
C PHE A 78 -12.46 -1.74 17.59
N PRO A 79 -12.67 -0.41 17.41
CA PRO A 79 -13.83 0.10 16.68
C PRO A 79 -13.75 -0.16 15.17
N SER A 80 -12.55 -0.29 14.61
CA SER A 80 -12.33 -0.40 13.15
C SER A 80 -11.71 -1.73 12.72
N TRP A 81 -11.95 -2.82 13.46
CA TRP A 81 -11.30 -4.11 13.20
C TRP A 81 -11.43 -4.64 11.76
N PRO A 82 -12.55 -4.47 11.01
CA PRO A 82 -12.62 -4.92 9.62
C PRO A 82 -11.72 -4.08 8.72
N LEU A 83 -11.63 -2.76 8.99
CA LEU A 83 -10.74 -1.85 8.27
C LEU A 83 -9.28 -2.20 8.56
N ALA A 84 -8.94 -2.55 9.80
CA ALA A 84 -7.61 -3.01 10.16
C ALA A 84 -7.22 -4.33 9.46
N MET A 85 -8.16 -5.28 9.33
CA MET A 85 -7.91 -6.51 8.57
C MET A 85 -7.72 -6.23 7.08
N MET A 86 -8.57 -5.40 6.47
CA MET A 86 -8.41 -5.02 5.06
C MET A 86 -7.12 -4.26 4.82
N TRP A 87 -6.73 -3.36 5.73
CA TRP A 87 -5.46 -2.65 5.72
C TRP A 87 -4.25 -3.60 5.71
N PHE A 88 -4.29 -4.61 6.56
CA PHE A 88 -3.23 -5.59 6.64
C PHE A 88 -3.08 -6.38 5.33
N ILE A 89 -4.20 -6.79 4.73
CA ILE A 89 -4.20 -7.49 3.44
C ILE A 89 -3.72 -6.57 2.31
N SER A 90 -4.14 -5.31 2.27
CA SER A 90 -3.71 -4.37 1.24
C SER A 90 -2.22 -4.05 1.33
N THR A 91 -1.66 -3.92 2.54
CA THR A 91 -0.22 -3.67 2.74
C THR A 91 0.65 -4.90 2.38
N LEU A 92 0.16 -6.12 2.64
CA LEU A 92 0.78 -7.35 2.15
C LEU A 92 0.82 -7.40 0.62
N ALA A 93 -0.29 -7.02 -0.03
CA ALA A 93 -0.40 -7.04 -1.48
C ALA A 93 0.42 -5.92 -2.16
N GLU A 94 0.49 -4.74 -1.54
CA GLU A 94 1.32 -3.62 -2.03
C GLU A 94 2.82 -3.96 -1.99
N THR A 95 3.27 -4.69 -0.96
CA THR A 95 4.67 -5.11 -0.84
C THR A 95 5.01 -6.38 -1.64
N ASN A 96 4.08 -6.86 -2.47
CA ASN A 96 4.18 -8.09 -3.26
C ASN A 96 4.61 -9.32 -2.42
N ARG A 97 4.26 -9.36 -1.14
CA ARG A 97 4.61 -10.49 -0.26
C ARG A 97 3.60 -11.62 -0.39
N ALA A 98 4.06 -12.85 -0.17
CA ALA A 98 3.19 -14.03 -0.12
C ALA A 98 1.98 -13.78 0.80
N PRO A 99 0.75 -14.08 0.36
CA PRO A 99 0.35 -14.87 -0.81
C PRO A 99 0.18 -14.10 -2.14
N PHE A 100 0.46 -12.80 -2.18
CA PHE A 100 0.24 -11.94 -3.36
C PHE A 100 1.49 -11.73 -4.21
N ASP A 101 2.32 -12.76 -4.30
CA ASP A 101 3.59 -12.71 -5.02
C ASP A 101 3.41 -13.16 -6.48
N LEU A 102 2.63 -12.38 -7.23
CA LEU A 102 2.33 -12.66 -8.64
C LEU A 102 3.45 -12.25 -9.61
N ALA A 103 4.50 -11.60 -9.11
CA ALA A 103 5.58 -11.01 -9.89
C ALA A 103 6.94 -11.69 -9.67
N GLU A 104 7.20 -12.26 -8.49
CA GLU A 104 8.41 -13.04 -8.20
C GLU A 104 8.18 -14.55 -8.30
N GLY A 105 6.94 -15.00 -8.56
CA GLY A 105 6.62 -16.41 -8.77
C GLY A 105 7.48 -17.05 -9.87
N GLU A 106 8.49 -17.82 -9.44
CA GLU A 106 9.49 -18.49 -10.27
C GLU A 106 8.92 -19.40 -11.37
N SER A 107 7.61 -19.71 -11.35
CA SER A 107 6.98 -20.53 -12.40
C SER A 107 6.62 -19.75 -13.67
N GLU A 108 6.64 -18.42 -13.65
CA GLU A 108 6.20 -17.57 -14.78
C GLU A 108 7.27 -16.62 -15.35
N LEU A 109 8.46 -16.56 -14.72
CA LEU A 109 9.68 -15.95 -15.26
C LEU A 109 10.54 -16.98 -16.00
#